data_AF-A0A512BAY9-F1
#
_entry.id   AF-A0A512BAY9-F1
#
_cell.length_a   1.000
_cell.length_b   1.000
_cell.length_c   1.000
_cell.angle_alpha   90.00
_cell.angle_beta   90.00
_cell.angle_gamma   90.00
#
_symmetry.space_group_name_H-M   'P 1'
#
loop_
_entity.id
_entity.type
_entity.pdbx_description
1 polymer ?
#
loop_
_entity_poly.entity_id
_entity_poly.type
_entity_poly.pdbx_seq_one_letter_code
_entity_poly.pdbx_strand_id
1 'polypeptide(L)'
;MFATSLRRQRSKKYLRNFRQSIFMANEFVEYRPGILRGKAVINGTRIGVDLILEKIGAGETIEELLVAYPFLTREAILACISYGAALVRNEILLDVE
;
A
#
# COMPACT_ATOMS: atom_id res chain seq x y z
N MET A 1 31.76 11.02 12.06
CA MET A 1 31.77 10.55 10.65
C MET A 1 31.18 9.13 10.44
N PHE A 2 30.33 8.60 11.33
CA PHE A 2 29.74 7.24 11.18
C PHE A 2 28.19 7.19 11.07
N ALA A 3 27.47 8.31 11.26
CA ALA A 3 26.01 8.32 11.31
C ALA A 3 25.30 8.29 9.94
N THR A 4 26.01 8.55 8.84
CA THR A 4 25.44 8.59 7.48
C THR A 4 25.38 7.24 6.77
N SER A 5 26.15 6.23 7.20
CA SER A 5 26.17 4.91 6.55
C SER A 5 24.99 4.02 6.99
N LEU A 6 24.58 4.10 8.26
CA LEU A 6 23.45 3.35 8.83
C LEU A 6 22.10 3.78 8.23
N ARG A 7 21.90 5.08 7.95
CA ARG A 7 20.70 5.58 7.22
C ARG A 7 20.61 5.00 5.80
N ARG A 8 21.75 4.86 5.13
CA ARG A 8 21.84 4.39 3.74
C ARG A 8 21.72 2.85 3.62
N GLN A 9 22.20 2.10 4.61
CA GLN A 9 22.01 0.64 4.68
C GLN A 9 20.57 0.26 5.11
N ARG A 10 19.98 0.96 6.08
CA ARG A 10 18.57 0.76 6.49
C ARG A 10 17.61 1.01 5.32
N SER A 11 17.84 2.06 4.54
CA SER A 11 17.05 2.37 3.34
C SER A 11 17.08 1.25 2.28
N LYS A 12 18.24 0.64 2.01
CA LYS A 12 18.32 -0.46 1.02
C LYS A 12 17.61 -1.73 1.48
N LYS A 13 17.71 -2.11 2.76
CA LYS A 13 16.99 -3.27 3.31
C LYS A 13 15.48 -3.01 3.35
N TYR A 14 15.07 -1.80 3.72
CA TYR A 14 13.67 -1.37 3.71
C TYR A 14 13.09 -1.37 2.30
N LEU A 15 13.79 -0.80 1.32
CA LEU A 15 13.38 -0.83 -0.10
C LEU A 15 13.31 -2.26 -0.65
N ARG A 16 14.18 -3.17 -0.19
CA ARG A 16 14.15 -4.59 -0.60
C ARG A 16 12.95 -5.33 0.00
N ASN A 17 12.70 -5.16 1.30
CA ASN A 17 11.53 -5.76 1.97
C ASN A 17 10.22 -5.16 1.49
N PHE A 18 10.20 -3.85 1.22
CA PHE A 18 9.07 -3.13 0.62
C PHE A 18 8.80 -3.61 -0.80
N ARG A 19 9.83 -3.76 -1.66
CA ARG A 19 9.66 -4.39 -2.98
C ARG A 19 9.13 -5.82 -2.87
N GLN A 20 9.60 -6.61 -1.90
CA GLN A 20 9.14 -7.99 -1.70
C GLN A 20 7.67 -8.04 -1.21
N SER A 21 7.30 -7.14 -0.30
CA SER A 21 5.93 -6.97 0.20
C SER A 21 4.97 -6.49 -0.89
N ILE A 22 5.42 -5.57 -1.76
CA ILE A 22 4.69 -5.13 -2.95
C ILE A 22 4.50 -6.28 -3.94
N PHE A 23 5.51 -7.13 -4.11
CA PHE A 23 5.43 -8.30 -4.97
C PHE A 23 4.37 -9.33 -4.50
N MET A 24 3.99 -9.29 -3.21
CA MET A 24 2.94 -10.16 -2.65
C MET A 24 1.52 -9.58 -2.75
N ALA A 25 1.33 -8.32 -3.13
CA ALA A 25 0.02 -7.67 -3.20
C ALA A 25 -0.82 -8.02 -4.45
N ASN A 26 -0.42 -9.05 -5.21
CA ASN A 26 -1.09 -9.56 -6.42
C ASN A 26 -1.20 -8.55 -7.57
N GLU A 27 -1.62 -9.05 -8.74
CA GLU A 27 -1.80 -8.36 -10.02
C GLU A 27 -2.67 -7.08 -9.98
N PHE A 28 -3.28 -6.77 -8.83
CA PHE A 28 -4.27 -5.70 -8.64
C PHE A 28 -3.70 -4.39 -8.08
N VAL A 29 -2.54 -4.38 -7.42
CA VAL A 29 -1.95 -3.15 -6.86
C VAL A 29 -0.61 -2.85 -7.51
N GLU A 30 -0.43 -1.63 -7.98
CA GLU A 30 0.79 -1.22 -8.67
C GLU A 30 1.30 0.15 -8.23
N TYR A 31 2.56 0.41 -8.56
CA TYR A 31 3.23 1.69 -8.34
C TYR A 31 3.63 2.30 -9.66
N ARG A 32 2.99 3.41 -10.03
CA ARG A 32 3.37 4.19 -11.21
C ARG A 32 3.96 5.53 -10.78
N PRO A 33 5.26 5.79 -10.99
CA PRO A 33 5.92 7.04 -10.58
C PRO A 33 5.23 8.33 -11.07
N GLY A 34 4.53 8.25 -12.21
CA GLY A 34 3.77 9.37 -12.80
C GLY A 34 2.31 9.50 -12.37
N ILE A 35 1.78 8.60 -11.54
CA ILE A 35 0.38 8.60 -11.10
C ILE A 35 0.34 8.87 -9.58
N LEU A 36 -0.56 9.76 -9.15
CA LEU A 36 -0.78 10.12 -7.74
C LEU A 36 0.52 10.37 -6.95
N ARG A 37 1.53 10.99 -7.57
CA ARG A 37 2.85 11.27 -6.96
C ARG A 37 3.58 10.01 -6.47
N GLY A 38 3.39 8.86 -7.13
CA GLY A 38 4.02 7.60 -6.80
C GLY A 38 3.33 6.81 -5.69
N LYS A 39 2.09 7.15 -5.34
CA LYS A 39 1.24 6.34 -4.44
C LYS A 39 0.88 5.00 -5.08
N ALA A 40 0.60 4.00 -4.25
CA ALA A 40 0.03 2.73 -4.68
C ALA A 40 -1.39 2.95 -5.24
N VAL A 41 -1.66 2.38 -6.40
CA VAL A 41 -2.95 2.48 -7.10
C VAL A 41 -3.46 1.11 -7.48
N ILE A 42 -4.78 0.99 -7.63
CA ILE A 42 -5.40 -0.20 -8.21
C ILE A 42 -5.09 -0.23 -9.71
N ASN A 43 -4.61 -1.37 -10.19
CA ASN A 43 -4.17 -1.58 -11.56
C ASN A 43 -5.27 -1.18 -12.57
N GLY A 44 -4.88 -0.44 -13.60
CA GLY A 44 -5.80 0.03 -14.64
C GLY A 44 -6.69 1.20 -14.21
N THR A 45 -6.52 1.72 -12.99
CA THR A 45 -7.30 2.84 -12.47
C THR A 45 -6.42 4.01 -12.01
N ARG A 46 -7.05 5.12 -11.65
CA ARG A 46 -6.42 6.21 -10.87
C ARG A 46 -6.95 6.26 -9.43
N ILE A 47 -7.45 5.13 -8.93
CA ILE A 47 -7.90 4.99 -7.53
C ILE A 47 -6.71 4.57 -6.68
N GLY A 48 -6.41 5.39 -5.68
CA GLY A 48 -5.37 5.11 -4.70
C GLY A 48 -5.81 4.02 -3.71
N VAL A 49 -4.86 3.19 -3.29
CA VAL A 49 -5.11 2.20 -2.22
C VAL A 49 -5.52 2.87 -0.92
N ASP A 50 -4.96 4.06 -0.64
CA ASP A 50 -5.31 4.88 0.51
C ASP A 50 -6.78 5.27 0.54
N LEU A 51 -7.39 5.62 -0.60
CA LEU A 51 -8.82 5.93 -0.68
C LEU A 51 -9.67 4.74 -0.26
N ILE A 52 -9.37 3.53 -0.75
CA ILE A 52 -10.13 2.33 -0.39
C ILE A 52 -10.00 2.01 1.09
N LEU A 53 -8.80 2.14 1.66
CA LEU A 53 -8.57 1.92 3.09
C LEU A 53 -9.30 2.97 3.94
N GLU A 54 -9.31 4.24 3.52
CA GLU A 54 -10.05 5.32 4.17
C GLU A 54 -11.55 5.02 4.20
N LYS A 55 -12.11 4.58 3.08
CA LYS A 55 -13.52 4.26 2.93
C LYS A 55 -13.95 3.09 3.80
N ILE A 56 -13.17 2.02 3.80
CA ILE A 56 -13.40 0.87 4.70
C ILE A 56 -13.24 1.31 6.17
N GLY A 57 -12.24 2.14 6.48
CA GLY A 57 -12.04 2.69 7.83
C GLY A 57 -13.19 3.57 8.30
N ALA A 58 -13.92 4.21 7.38
CA ALA A 58 -15.14 4.96 7.65
C ALA A 58 -16.40 4.08 7.80
N GLY A 59 -16.27 2.76 7.61
CA GLY A 59 -17.35 1.79 7.77
C GLY A 59 -18.06 1.39 6.49
N GLU A 60 -17.59 1.83 5.31
CA GLU A 60 -18.16 1.39 4.03
C GLU A 60 -17.85 -0.09 3.79
N THR A 61 -18.87 -0.84 3.37
CA THR A 61 -18.78 -2.26 3.01
C THR A 61 -18.15 -2.44 1.63
N ILE A 62 -17.67 -3.66 1.34
CA ILE A 62 -17.13 -3.98 0.01
C ILE A 62 -18.22 -3.84 -1.04
N GLU A 63 -19.45 -4.21 -0.71
CA GLU A 63 -20.61 -4.15 -1.60
C GLU A 63 -20.94 -2.70 -1.98
N GLU A 64 -20.92 -1.77 -1.01
CA GLU A 64 -21.10 -0.33 -1.26
C GLU A 64 -19.98 0.24 -2.13
N LEU A 65 -18.74 -0.18 -1.90
CA LEU A 65 -17.61 0.20 -2.73
C LEU A 65 -17.73 -0.30 -4.18
N LEU A 66 -18.23 -1.53 -4.38
CA LEU A 66 -18.47 -2.07 -5.72
C LEU A 66 -19.59 -1.32 -6.45
N VAL A 67 -20.59 -0.82 -5.72
CA VAL A 67 -21.64 0.04 -6.28
C VAL A 67 -21.08 1.42 -6.64
N ALA A 68 -20.29 2.02 -5.75
CA ALA A 68 -19.69 3.35 -5.96
C ALA A 68 -18.62 3.35 -7.05
N TYR A 69 -17.89 2.25 -7.21
CA TYR A 69 -16.82 2.08 -8.18
C TYR A 69 -17.02 0.78 -9.00
N PRO A 70 -17.93 0.78 -10.00
CA PRO A 70 -18.32 -0.43 -10.74
C PRO A 70 -17.22 -1.14 -11.53
N PHE A 71 -16.08 -0.46 -11.71
CA PHE A 71 -14.90 -0.98 -12.39
C PHE A 71 -13.90 -1.64 -11.42
N LEU A 72 -14.18 -1.63 -10.12
CA LEU A 72 -13.43 -2.41 -9.15
C LEU A 72 -13.97 -3.82 -9.06
N THR A 73 -13.08 -4.75 -8.72
CA THR A 73 -13.44 -6.12 -8.36
C THR A 73 -13.25 -6.31 -6.85
N ARG A 74 -13.91 -7.33 -6.30
CA ARG A 74 -13.75 -7.68 -4.88
C ARG A 74 -12.29 -8.01 -4.57
N GLU A 75 -11.62 -8.70 -5.48
CA GLU A 75 -10.22 -9.09 -5.37
C GLU A 75 -9.30 -7.87 -5.29
N ALA A 76 -9.57 -6.82 -6.07
CA ALA A 76 -8.81 -5.58 -6.03
C ALA A 76 -8.97 -4.85 -4.67
N ILE A 77 -10.18 -4.85 -4.10
CA ILE A 77 -10.44 -4.27 -2.78
C ILE A 77 -9.73 -5.07 -1.69
N LEU A 78 -9.79 -6.40 -1.74
CA LEU A 78 -9.08 -7.27 -0.79
C LEU A 78 -7.54 -7.13 -0.91
N ALA A 79 -7.03 -6.91 -2.12
CA ALA A 79 -5.62 -6.62 -2.35
C ALA A 79 -5.20 -5.29 -1.70
N CYS A 80 -6.04 -4.25 -1.74
CA CYS A 80 -5.81 -2.98 -1.03
C CYS A 80 -5.67 -3.19 0.48
N ILE A 81 -6.58 -3.97 1.08
CA ILE A 81 -6.56 -4.30 2.52
C ILE A 81 -5.29 -5.07 2.88
N SER A 82 -4.95 -6.09 2.08
CA SER A 82 -3.76 -6.92 2.29
C SER A 82 -2.47 -6.11 2.18
N TYR A 83 -2.43 -5.19 1.22
CA TYR A 83 -1.35 -4.23 1.05
C TYR A 83 -1.20 -3.34 2.30
N GLY A 84 -2.30 -2.77 2.81
CA GLY A 84 -2.29 -1.97 4.05
C GLY A 84 -1.78 -2.76 5.26
N ALA A 85 -2.26 -4.00 5.44
CA ALA A 85 -1.81 -4.89 6.51
C ALA A 85 -0.31 -5.23 6.41
N ALA A 86 0.20 -5.41 5.18
CA ALA A 86 1.63 -5.66 4.96
C ALA A 86 2.50 -4.44 5.27
N LEU A 87 2.01 -3.22 5.04
CA LEU A 87 2.72 -2.00 5.45
C LEU A 87 2.84 -1.91 6.97
N VAL A 88 1.74 -2.11 7.69
CA VAL A 88 1.72 -2.07 9.16
C VAL A 88 2.61 -3.17 9.73
N ARG A 89 2.57 -4.38 9.18
CA ARG A 89 3.46 -5.48 9.61
C ARG A 89 4.96 -5.13 9.51
N ASN A 90 5.33 -4.31 8.54
CA ASN A 90 6.71 -3.90 8.31
C ASN A 90 7.01 -2.51 8.88
N GLU A 91 6.14 -1.97 9.75
CA GLU A 91 6.34 -0.67 10.35
C GLU A 91 7.58 -0.63 11.26
N ILE A 92 8.16 0.56 11.37
CA ILE A 92 9.26 0.79 12.30
C ILE A 92 8.63 1.08 13.66
N LEU A 93 8.73 0.13 14.58
CA LEU A 93 8.38 0.35 15.98
C LEU A 93 9.28 1.44 16.55
N LEU A 94 8.68 2.46 17.13
CA LEU A 94 9.38 3.45 17.93
C LEU A 94 9.56 2.88 19.33
N ASP A 95 10.81 2.80 19.81
CA ASP A 95 11.05 2.58 21.23
C ASP A 95 10.47 3.78 21.98
N VAL A 96 9.48 3.51 22.82
CA VAL A 96 9.00 4.45 23.83
C VAL A 96 9.72 4.10 25.12
N GLU A 97 10.66 4.96 25.51
CA GLU A 97 11.28 4.96 26.86
C GLU A 97 10.26 5.30 27.94
#